data_AF-A0A3E1P3D6-F1
#
_entry.id   AF-A0A3E1P3D6-F1
#
_cell.length_a   1.000
_cell.length_b   1.000
_cell.length_c   1.000
_cell.angle_alpha   90.00
_cell.angle_beta   90.00
_cell.angle_gamma   90.00
#
_symmetry.space_group_name_H-M   'P 1'
#
loop_
_entity.id
_entity.type
_entity.pdbx_description
1 polymer ?
#
loop_
_entity_poly.entity_id
_entity_poly.type
_entity_poly.pdbx_seq_one_letter_code
_entity_poly.pdbx_strand_id
1 'polypeptide(L)'
;MKIVTRDRFARYAKGVSKGAPQVLQIADRWHLIKNMGDALTKLLERIRQSMKPQLLTKAIAANEYLESGNQVLKESSHGSLPKRFSQFEQIRKYYKDGVPIRTISRLVGASRNTVKKKFTP
;
A
#
# COMPACT_ATOMS: atom_id res chain seq x y z
N MET A 1 -27.72 -51.42 19.94
CA MET A 1 -26.47 -50.84 20.50
C MET A 1 -26.69 -49.35 20.73
N LYS A 2 -26.39 -48.82 21.93
CA LYS A 2 -26.53 -47.39 22.25
C LYS A 2 -25.14 -46.74 22.26
N ILE A 3 -25.01 -45.60 21.59
CA ILE A 3 -23.75 -44.86 21.44
C ILE A 3 -23.98 -43.42 21.88
N VAL A 4 -22.99 -42.81 22.52
CA VAL A 4 -22.95 -41.37 22.75
C VAL A 4 -21.65 -40.79 22.21
N THR A 5 -21.76 -39.68 21.49
CA THR A 5 -20.62 -38.86 21.09
C THR A 5 -20.40 -37.77 22.13
N ARG A 6 -19.15 -37.56 22.55
CA ARG A 6 -18.80 -36.54 23.54
C ARG A 6 -17.48 -35.84 23.23
N ASP A 7 -17.30 -34.68 23.83
CA ASP A 7 -15.99 -34.06 23.97
C ASP A 7 -15.04 -34.95 24.79
N ARG A 8 -13.73 -34.77 24.59
CA ARG A 8 -12.64 -35.49 25.27
C ARG A 8 -12.50 -35.14 26.75
N PHE A 9 -13.21 -34.14 27.26
CA PHE A 9 -13.13 -33.75 28.65
C PHE A 9 -13.57 -34.87 29.62
N ALA A 10 -12.73 -35.16 30.61
CA ALA A 10 -12.88 -36.29 31.52
C ALA A 10 -14.19 -36.25 32.34
N ARG A 11 -14.75 -35.06 32.59
CA ARG A 11 -16.02 -34.92 33.34
C ARG A 11 -17.21 -35.48 32.56
N TYR A 12 -17.24 -35.31 31.24
CA TYR A 12 -18.29 -35.90 30.40
C TYR A 12 -18.19 -37.43 30.39
N ALA A 13 -16.97 -37.96 30.29
CA ALA A 13 -16.74 -39.40 30.36
C ALA A 13 -17.25 -39.99 31.68
N LYS A 14 -16.90 -39.36 32.81
CA LYS A 14 -17.36 -39.76 34.15
C LYS A 14 -18.87 -39.67 34.31
N GLY A 15 -19.50 -38.61 33.76
CA GLY A 15 -20.95 -38.45 33.78
C GLY A 15 -21.66 -39.60 33.06
N VAL A 16 -21.21 -39.95 31.85
CA VAL A 16 -21.77 -41.06 31.09
C VAL A 16 -21.51 -42.39 31.80
N SER A 17 -20.30 -42.64 32.29
CA SER A 17 -20.01 -43.89 33.01
C SER A 17 -20.86 -44.08 34.27
N LYS A 18 -21.31 -42.99 34.92
CA LYS A 18 -22.21 -43.07 36.08
C LYS A 18 -23.68 -43.22 35.68
N GLY A 19 -24.15 -42.47 34.69
CA GLY A 19 -25.58 -42.44 34.30
C GLY A 19 -25.99 -43.53 33.31
N ALA A 20 -25.05 -44.01 32.49
CA ALA A 20 -25.29 -45.00 31.46
C ALA A 20 -24.02 -45.83 31.15
N PRO A 21 -23.54 -46.65 32.11
CA PRO A 21 -22.32 -47.45 31.96
C PRO A 21 -22.34 -48.42 30.76
N GLN A 22 -23.53 -48.80 30.30
CA GLN A 22 -23.75 -49.69 29.16
C GLN A 22 -23.59 -49.00 27.79
N VAL A 23 -23.42 -47.68 27.75
CA VAL A 23 -23.33 -46.91 26.50
C VAL A 23 -21.89 -46.82 26.02
N LEU A 24 -21.66 -47.13 24.75
CA LEU A 24 -20.37 -46.93 24.12
C LEU A 24 -20.10 -45.44 23.93
N GLN A 25 -18.96 -44.98 24.43
CA GLN A 25 -18.54 -43.58 24.32
C GLN A 25 -17.58 -43.39 23.16
N ILE A 26 -17.90 -42.47 22.25
CA ILE A 26 -17.04 -42.10 21.12
C ILE A 26 -16.65 -40.63 21.26
N ALA A 27 -15.36 -40.33 21.07
CA ALA A 27 -14.91 -38.94 21.01
C ALA A 27 -15.39 -38.28 19.71
N ASP A 28 -16.01 -37.11 19.82
CA ASP A 28 -16.46 -36.35 18.66
C ASP A 28 -15.26 -35.81 17.85
N ARG A 29 -15.30 -36.02 16.53
CA ARG A 29 -14.27 -35.56 15.57
C ARG A 29 -14.28 -34.05 15.40
N TRP A 30 -15.42 -33.39 15.61
CA TRP A 30 -15.54 -31.94 15.47
C TRP A 30 -14.51 -31.20 16.34
N HIS A 31 -14.31 -31.65 17.59
CA HIS A 31 -13.33 -31.04 18.49
C HIS A 31 -11.88 -31.14 17.97
N LEU A 32 -11.51 -32.21 17.27
CA LEU A 32 -10.18 -32.33 16.68
C LEU A 32 -9.96 -31.28 15.58
N ILE A 33 -10.93 -31.18 14.66
CA ILE A 33 -10.87 -30.26 13.53
C ILE A 33 -10.87 -28.81 14.05
N LYS A 34 -11.76 -28.50 15.00
CA LYS A 34 -11.85 -27.17 15.62
C LYS A 34 -10.54 -26.78 16.32
N ASN A 35 -10.00 -27.66 17.17
CA ASN A 35 -8.77 -27.38 17.90
C ASN A 35 -7.57 -27.19 16.97
N MET A 36 -7.49 -27.98 15.88
CA MET A 36 -6.45 -27.83 14.86
C MET A 36 -6.58 -26.49 14.11
N GLY A 37 -7.79 -26.12 13.70
CA GLY A 37 -8.05 -24.82 13.07
C GLY A 37 -7.68 -23.65 13.98
N ASP A 38 -8.01 -23.73 15.27
CA ASP A 38 -7.67 -22.71 16.26
C ASP A 38 -6.15 -22.61 16.48
N ALA A 39 -5.45 -23.74 16.53
CA ALA A 39 -4.00 -23.77 16.64
C ALA A 39 -3.31 -23.14 15.42
N LEU A 40 -3.79 -23.48 14.22
CA LEU A 40 -3.30 -22.88 12.97
C LEU A 40 -3.56 -21.38 12.93
N THR A 41 -4.75 -20.93 13.32
CA THR A 41 -5.10 -19.51 13.37
C THR A 41 -4.16 -18.74 14.29
N LYS A 42 -3.93 -19.26 15.51
CA LYS A 42 -2.99 -18.66 16.48
C LYS A 42 -1.56 -18.61 15.94
N LEU A 43 -1.12 -19.64 15.23
CA LEU A 43 0.19 -19.66 14.60
C LEU A 43 0.32 -18.57 13.53
N LEU A 44 -0.66 -18.48 12.62
CA LEU A 44 -0.68 -17.47 11.56
C LEU A 44 -0.75 -16.05 12.12
N GLU A 45 -1.52 -15.82 13.19
CA GLU A 45 -1.56 -14.54 13.89
C GLU A 45 -0.19 -14.16 14.47
N ARG A 46 0.52 -15.11 15.09
CA ARG A 46 1.88 -14.86 15.60
C ARG A 46 2.86 -14.53 14.48
N ILE A 47 2.81 -15.27 13.37
CA ILE A 47 3.66 -14.98 12.20
C ILE A 47 3.32 -13.60 11.62
N ARG A 48 2.04 -13.25 11.51
CA ARG A 48 1.61 -11.92 11.06
C ARG A 48 2.12 -10.82 11.97
N GLN A 49 2.07 -11.02 13.29
CA GLN A 49 2.56 -10.06 14.28
C GLN A 49 4.09 -9.90 14.22
N SER A 50 4.84 -10.98 13.97
CA SER A 50 6.31 -10.90 13.84
C SER A 50 6.79 -10.28 12.53
N MET A 51 6.01 -10.41 11.44
CA MET A 51 6.32 -9.78 10.15
C MET A 51 5.92 -8.31 10.07
N LYS A 52 4.85 -7.90 10.76
CA LYS A 52 4.40 -6.48 10.81
C LYS A 52 5.53 -5.47 11.03
N PRO A 53 6.41 -5.61 12.05
CA PRO A 53 7.49 -4.67 12.26
C PRO A 53 8.47 -4.64 11.09
N GLN A 54 8.87 -5.80 10.55
CA GLN A 54 9.81 -5.87 9.43
C GLN A 54 9.26 -5.19 8.16
N LEU A 55 7.96 -5.38 7.89
CA LEU A 55 7.28 -4.73 6.77
C LEU A 55 7.19 -3.21 6.97
N LEU A 56 6.92 -2.75 8.20
CA LEU A 56 6.91 -1.33 8.54
C LEU A 56 8.30 -0.70 8.39
N THR A 57 9.36 -1.36 8.89
CA THR A 57 10.74 -0.86 8.73
C THR A 57 11.13 -0.77 7.26
N LYS A 58 10.77 -1.79 6.47
CA LYS A 58 11.05 -1.80 5.02
C LYS A 58 10.27 -0.72 4.28
N ALA A 59 9.02 -0.44 4.69
CA ALA A 59 8.22 0.64 4.13
C ALA A 59 8.78 2.02 4.48
N ILE A 60 9.22 2.23 5.73
CA ILE A 60 9.85 3.48 6.18
C ILE A 60 11.16 3.71 5.41
N ALA A 61 12.04 2.70 5.34
CA ALA A 61 13.29 2.79 4.60
C ALA A 61 13.09 3.06 3.10
N ALA A 62 12.07 2.44 2.48
CA ALA A 62 11.73 2.72 1.09
C ALA A 62 11.23 4.17 0.91
N ASN A 63 10.48 4.70 1.87
CA ASN A 63 9.99 6.07 1.82
C ASN A 63 11.11 7.10 2.02
N GLU A 64 12.03 6.85 2.97
CA GLU A 64 13.24 7.69 3.16
C GLU A 64 14.14 7.71 1.92
N TYR A 65 14.25 6.58 1.21
CA TYR A 65 15.00 6.52 -0.05
C TYR A 65 14.34 7.36 -1.16
N LEU A 66 13.00 7.34 -1.26
CA LEU A 66 12.26 8.15 -2.22
C LEU A 66 12.36 9.66 -1.90
N GLU A 67 12.28 10.03 -0.62
CA GLU A 67 12.42 11.42 -0.17
C GLU A 67 13.84 11.96 -0.39
N SER A 68 14.88 11.17 -0.11
CA SER A 68 16.27 11.56 -0.39
C SER A 68 16.57 11.67 -1.89
N GLY A 69 16.02 10.78 -2.72
CA GLY A 69 16.09 10.89 -4.18
C GLY A 69 15.41 12.17 -4.71
N ASN A 70 14.27 12.57 -4.14
CA ASN A 70 13.59 13.82 -4.49
C ASN A 70 14.36 15.07 -4.05
N GLN A 71 15.07 15.02 -2.92
CA GLN A 71 15.94 16.12 -2.47
C GLN A 71 17.15 16.29 -3.39
N VAL A 72 17.82 15.21 -3.80
CA VAL A 72 18.94 15.25 -4.76
C VAL A 72 18.50 15.79 -6.14
N LEU A 73 17.30 15.45 -6.60
CA LEU A 73 16.71 16.02 -7.82
C LEU A 73 16.39 17.52 -7.68
N LYS A 74 15.96 17.98 -6.50
CA LYS A 74 15.73 19.41 -6.22
C LYS A 74 17.05 20.20 -6.10
N GLU A 75 18.08 19.64 -5.49
CA GLU A 75 19.37 20.31 -5.31
C GLU A 75 20.19 20.38 -6.61
N SER A 76 20.09 19.36 -7.48
CA SER A 76 20.62 19.40 -8.84
C SER A 76 19.87 20.37 -9.78
N SER A 77 18.76 20.95 -9.31
CA SER A 77 18.03 22.04 -9.98
C SER A 77 18.58 23.44 -9.68
N HIS A 78 19.80 23.56 -9.12
CA HIS A 78 20.52 24.83 -9.00
C HIS A 78 21.60 25.04 -10.09
N GLY A 79 21.67 24.14 -11.08
CA GLY A 79 22.46 24.33 -12.29
C GLY A 79 21.68 25.03 -13.38
N SER A 80 22.04 26.30 -13.67
CA SER A 80 21.73 27.10 -14.87
C SER A 80 20.37 26.81 -15.55
N LEU A 81 19.41 27.72 -15.34
CA LEU A 81 18.14 27.74 -16.09
C LEU A 81 18.41 27.39 -17.57
N PRO A 82 17.92 26.23 -18.06
CA PRO A 82 18.14 25.85 -19.45
C PRO A 82 17.66 27.03 -20.31
N LYS A 83 18.42 27.45 -21.33
CA LYS A 83 18.07 28.57 -22.24
C LYS A 83 16.60 28.62 -22.70
N ARG A 84 15.89 27.49 -22.64
CA ARG A 84 14.45 27.34 -22.88
C ARG A 84 13.59 28.05 -21.83
N PHE A 85 13.95 28.05 -20.54
CA PHE A 85 13.19 28.67 -19.45
C PHE A 85 13.11 30.20 -19.58
N SER A 86 14.25 30.85 -19.89
CA SER A 86 14.28 32.31 -20.10
C SER A 86 13.49 32.75 -21.33
N GLN A 87 13.43 31.91 -22.37
CA GLN A 87 12.62 32.17 -23.56
C GLN A 87 11.11 32.08 -23.26
N PHE A 88 10.70 31.15 -22.39
CA PHE A 88 9.29 31.05 -21.97
C PHE A 88 8.84 32.25 -21.13
N GLU A 89 9.68 32.74 -20.23
CA GLU A 89 9.38 33.92 -19.43
C GLU A 89 9.23 35.18 -20.29
N GLN A 90 10.10 35.35 -21.29
CA GLN A 90 10.00 36.46 -22.23
C GLN A 90 8.71 36.42 -23.05
N ILE A 91 8.30 35.26 -23.57
CA ILE A 91 7.03 35.11 -24.30
C ILE A 91 5.84 35.46 -23.40
N ARG A 92 5.86 34.99 -22.15
CA ARG A 92 4.79 35.24 -21.18
C ARG A 92 4.67 36.73 -20.84
N LYS A 93 5.81 37.43 -20.73
CA LYS A 93 5.85 38.88 -20.49
C LYS A 93 5.21 39.64 -21.66
N TYR A 94 5.70 39.43 -22.89
CA TYR A 94 5.15 40.14 -24.06
C TYR A 94 3.67 39.85 -24.32
N TYR A 95 3.21 38.63 -24.01
CA TYR A 95 1.79 38.30 -24.13
C TYR A 95 0.93 39.04 -23.11
N LYS A 96 1.38 39.15 -21.84
CA LYS A 96 0.70 39.97 -20.81
C LYS A 96 0.67 41.44 -21.17
N ASP A 97 1.72 41.93 -21.83
CA ASP A 97 1.84 43.31 -22.30
C ASP A 97 0.97 43.58 -23.56
N GLY A 98 0.16 42.62 -24.02
CA GLY A 98 -0.77 42.79 -25.14
C GLY A 98 -0.10 42.80 -26.53
N VAL A 99 1.17 42.40 -26.63
CA VAL A 99 1.91 42.41 -27.89
C VAL A 99 1.33 41.37 -28.85
N PRO A 100 1.08 41.70 -30.13
CA PRO A 100 0.57 40.74 -31.10
C PRO A 100 1.47 39.52 -31.28
N ILE A 101 0.88 38.32 -31.40
CA ILE A 101 1.60 37.03 -31.51
C ILE A 101 2.66 37.03 -32.63
N ARG A 102 2.37 37.70 -33.75
CA ARG A 102 3.32 37.85 -34.88
C ARG A 102 4.60 38.58 -34.45
N THR A 103 4.47 39.59 -33.62
CA THR A 103 5.58 40.40 -33.10
C THR A 103 6.38 39.59 -32.07
N ILE A 104 5.70 38.88 -31.17
CA ILE A 104 6.33 37.99 -30.19
C ILE A 104 7.17 36.91 -30.89
N SER A 105 6.62 36.29 -31.94
CA SER A 105 7.30 35.28 -32.75
C SER A 105 8.60 35.81 -33.37
N ARG A 106 8.60 37.06 -33.88
CA ARG A 106 9.80 37.69 -34.45
C ARG A 106 10.83 38.07 -33.39
N LEU A 107 10.39 38.57 -32.23
CA LEU A 107 11.28 38.99 -31.14
C LEU A 107 11.99 37.81 -30.48
N VAL A 108 11.26 36.70 -30.28
CA VAL A 108 11.75 35.55 -29.52
C VAL A 108 12.34 34.45 -30.42
N GLY A 109 12.12 34.52 -31.75
CA GLY A 109 12.60 33.51 -32.70
C GLY A 109 11.84 32.18 -32.64
N ALA A 110 10.66 32.16 -32.02
CA ALA A 110 9.79 30.98 -31.93
C ALA A 110 8.69 31.02 -32.99
N SER A 111 8.23 29.86 -33.48
CA SER A 111 7.14 29.80 -34.46
C SER A 111 5.82 30.30 -33.87
N ARG A 112 4.97 30.91 -34.69
CA ARG A 112 3.66 31.45 -34.27
C ARG A 112 2.78 30.38 -33.63
N ASN A 113 2.83 29.15 -34.14
CA ASN A 113 2.07 28.01 -33.62
C ASN A 113 2.52 27.61 -32.22
N THR A 114 3.83 27.67 -31.94
CA THR A 114 4.37 27.39 -30.60
C THR A 114 3.93 28.42 -29.56
N VAL A 115 3.90 29.70 -29.95
CA VAL A 115 3.43 30.79 -29.08
C VAL A 115 1.93 30.65 -28.82
N LYS A 116 1.13 30.41 -29.87
CA LYS A 116 -0.33 30.26 -29.75
C LYS A 116 -0.71 29.06 -28.87
N LYS A 117 -0.10 27.88 -29.10
CA LYS A 117 -0.38 26.65 -28.35
C LYS A 117 -0.12 26.75 -26.84
N LYS A 118 0.88 27.54 -26.44
CA LYS A 118 1.33 27.60 -25.04
C LYS A 118 0.74 28.75 -24.23
N PHE A 119 0.27 29.82 -24.87
CA PHE A 119 -0.04 31.09 -24.19
C PHE A 119 -1.39 31.70 -24.55
N THR A 120 -2.16 31.07 -25.45
CA THR A 120 -3.60 31.40 -25.65
C THR A 120 -4.42 30.37 -24.85
N PRO A 121 -5.47 30.79 -24.11
CA PRO A 121 -6.35 29.86 -23.40
C PRO A 121 -7.07 28.90 -24.35
#